data_AF-A0A2D8EK51-F1
#
_entry.id   AF-A0A2D8EK51-F1
#
_cell.length_a   1.000
_cell.length_b   1.000
_cell.length_c   1.000
_cell.angle_alpha   90.00
_cell.angle_beta   90.00
_cell.angle_gamma   90.00
#
_symmetry.space_group_name_H-M   'P 1'
#
loop_
_entity.id
_entity.type
_entity.pdbx_description
1 polymer ?
#
loop_
_entity_poly.entity_id
_entity_poly.type
_entity_poly.pdbx_seq_one_letter_code
_entity_poly.pdbx_strand_id
1 'polypeptide(L)'
;MTHTDTYIAFMMDHAAGNHPESFAVAGDLHISLSERGAETAHLWSMIGGVMLERSDPILADPAQQSSRTGRARWSGLSVDEVLSQSSGDLSWRRGFSGVQYASAGTPGTKFMKLEPGQSAPMHGHGGLEATVVLSGRFTDGYGTYSRGDLVLGEPGMRHKPAAVGDESCICFVAHRPNRFWSIFQ
;
A
#
# COMPACT_ATOMS: atom_id res chain seq x y z
N MET A 1 -2.05 -8.14 12.83
CA MET A 1 -3.12 -7.14 12.83
C MET A 1 -3.99 -7.23 11.58
N THR A 2 -3.44 -7.61 10.42
CA THR A 2 -4.24 -7.92 9.22
C THR A 2 -5.12 -9.16 9.41
N HIS A 3 -6.45 -9.01 9.33
CA HIS A 3 -7.35 -10.15 9.22
C HIS A 3 -7.25 -10.81 7.84
N THR A 4 -7.37 -12.14 7.80
CA THR A 4 -7.24 -12.93 6.56
C THR A 4 -8.23 -12.48 5.49
N ASP A 5 -9.49 -12.25 5.85
CA ASP A 5 -10.54 -11.85 4.91
C ASP A 5 -10.25 -10.47 4.29
N THR A 6 -9.79 -9.53 5.11
CA THR A 6 -9.41 -8.17 4.68
C THR A 6 -8.20 -8.21 3.74
N TYR A 7 -7.22 -9.07 4.02
CA TYR A 7 -6.08 -9.29 3.13
C TYR A 7 -6.49 -9.84 1.77
N ILE A 8 -7.32 -10.89 1.78
CA ILE A 8 -7.81 -11.54 0.55
C ILE A 8 -8.60 -10.54 -0.29
N ALA A 9 -9.51 -9.79 0.34
CA ALA A 9 -10.29 -8.76 -0.34
C ALA A 9 -9.40 -7.65 -0.92
N PHE A 10 -8.40 -7.17 -0.16
CA PHE A 10 -7.46 -6.16 -0.64
C PHE A 10 -6.67 -6.64 -1.86
N MET A 11 -6.15 -7.87 -1.82
CA MET A 11 -5.38 -8.42 -2.95
C MET A 11 -6.25 -8.71 -4.17
N MET A 12 -7.51 -9.12 -3.96
CA MET A 12 -8.48 -9.30 -5.04
C MET A 12 -8.80 -7.95 -5.73
N ASP A 13 -9.12 -6.91 -4.95
CA ASP A 13 -9.38 -5.57 -5.49
C ASP A 13 -8.17 -5.01 -6.24
N HIS A 14 -6.96 -5.31 -5.75
CA HIS A 14 -5.73 -4.95 -6.43
C HIS A 14 -5.60 -5.64 -7.79
N ALA A 15 -5.76 -6.97 -7.84
CA ALA A 15 -5.68 -7.75 -9.07
C ALA A 15 -6.77 -7.35 -10.09
N ALA A 16 -7.95 -6.96 -9.61
CA ALA A 16 -9.04 -6.47 -10.44
C ALA A 16 -8.85 -5.01 -10.92
N GLY A 17 -7.85 -4.28 -10.40
CA GLY A 17 -7.64 -2.87 -10.72
C GLY A 17 -8.67 -1.92 -10.08
N ASN A 18 -9.33 -2.34 -9.00
CA ASN A 18 -10.38 -1.59 -8.32
C ASN A 18 -9.85 -0.62 -7.25
N HIS A 19 -8.56 -0.69 -6.93
CA HIS A 19 -7.99 0.19 -5.91
C HIS A 19 -7.89 1.65 -6.37
N PRO A 20 -8.12 2.63 -5.47
CA PRO A 20 -7.63 3.97 -5.67
C PRO A 20 -6.10 3.96 -5.76
N GLU A 21 -5.53 4.97 -6.41
CA GLU A 21 -4.08 5.05 -6.66
C GLU A 21 -3.23 4.84 -5.40
N SER A 22 -3.64 5.38 -4.25
CA SER A 22 -2.92 5.21 -2.98
C SER A 22 -2.79 3.75 -2.55
N PHE A 23 -3.85 2.94 -2.71
CA PHE A 23 -3.83 1.52 -2.38
C PHE A 23 -3.20 0.66 -3.49
N ALA A 24 -3.28 1.10 -4.75
CA ALA A 24 -2.59 0.41 -5.84
C ALA A 24 -1.08 0.36 -5.58
N VAL A 25 -0.46 1.49 -5.23
CA VAL A 25 0.98 1.56 -4.88
C VAL A 25 1.33 0.62 -3.71
N ALA A 26 0.48 0.57 -2.68
CA ALA A 26 0.69 -0.33 -1.54
C ALA A 26 0.63 -1.82 -1.94
N GLY A 27 -0.29 -2.19 -2.83
CA GLY A 27 -0.36 -3.53 -3.41
C GLY A 27 0.89 -3.87 -4.22
N ASP A 28 1.32 -2.97 -5.11
CA ASP A 28 2.51 -3.17 -5.95
C ASP A 28 3.80 -3.32 -5.11
N LEU A 29 3.94 -2.51 -4.06
CA LEU A 29 5.04 -2.63 -3.10
C LEU A 29 5.02 -3.98 -2.39
N HIS A 30 3.85 -4.41 -1.90
CA HIS A 30 3.73 -5.69 -1.23
C HIS A 30 4.10 -6.86 -2.16
N ILE A 31 3.62 -6.85 -3.40
CA ILE A 31 3.93 -7.87 -4.42
C ILE A 31 5.43 -7.91 -4.71
N SER A 32 6.05 -6.74 -4.83
CA SER A 32 7.46 -6.63 -5.21
C SER A 32 8.42 -6.98 -4.07
N LEU A 33 7.99 -6.86 -2.81
CA LEU A 33 8.83 -7.03 -1.62
C LEU A 33 8.53 -8.29 -0.82
N SER A 34 7.44 -8.99 -1.10
CA SER A 34 6.98 -10.16 -0.34
C SER A 34 6.68 -11.34 -1.25
N GLU A 35 7.26 -12.50 -0.94
CA GLU A 35 6.95 -13.78 -1.59
C GLU A 35 5.45 -14.09 -1.52
N ARG A 36 4.86 -13.95 -0.32
CA ARG A 36 3.41 -14.11 -0.13
C ARG A 36 2.59 -13.15 -1.01
N GLY A 37 3.05 -11.90 -1.15
CA GLY A 37 2.41 -10.92 -2.01
C GLY A 37 2.43 -11.35 -3.47
N ALA A 38 3.60 -11.75 -3.97
CA ALA A 38 3.79 -12.25 -5.33
C ALA A 38 2.96 -13.51 -5.63
N GLU A 39 2.97 -14.50 -4.73
CA GLU A 39 2.18 -15.71 -4.85
C GLU A 39 0.68 -15.41 -4.90
N THR A 40 0.19 -14.56 -3.98
CA THR A 40 -1.23 -14.20 -3.91
C THR A 40 -1.67 -13.47 -5.18
N ALA A 41 -0.85 -12.55 -5.70
CA ALA A 41 -1.14 -11.87 -6.95
C ALA A 41 -1.16 -12.82 -8.15
N HIS A 42 -0.24 -13.79 -8.19
CA HIS A 42 -0.21 -14.82 -9.23
C HIS A 42 -1.48 -15.68 -9.23
N LEU A 43 -1.95 -16.11 -8.05
CA LEU A 43 -3.20 -16.86 -7.90
C LEU A 43 -4.40 -16.09 -8.47
N TRP A 44 -4.53 -14.80 -8.13
CA TRP A 44 -5.61 -13.98 -8.66
C TRP A 44 -5.50 -13.73 -10.15
N SER A 45 -4.28 -13.60 -10.68
CA SER A 45 -4.04 -13.49 -12.12
C SER A 45 -4.49 -14.74 -12.87
N MET A 46 -4.23 -15.95 -12.33
CA MET A 46 -4.71 -17.20 -12.92
C MET A 46 -6.24 -17.26 -12.96
N ILE A 47 -6.91 -16.88 -11.87
CA ILE A 47 -8.38 -16.82 -11.81
C ILE A 47 -8.91 -15.84 -12.86
N GLY A 48 -8.32 -14.65 -12.96
CA GLY A 48 -8.66 -13.64 -13.97
C GLY A 48 -8.46 -14.15 -15.40
N GLY A 49 -7.39 -14.90 -15.65
CA GLY A 49 -7.12 -15.56 -16.94
C GLY A 49 -8.23 -16.53 -17.33
N VAL A 50 -8.64 -17.42 -16.42
CA VAL A 50 -9.75 -18.37 -16.66
C VAL A 50 -11.07 -17.63 -16.93
N MET A 51 -11.33 -16.52 -16.21
CA MET A 51 -12.52 -15.71 -16.46
C MET A 51 -12.48 -15.04 -17.84
N LEU A 52 -11.32 -14.54 -18.25
CA LEU A 52 -11.11 -13.95 -19.58
C LEU A 52 -11.31 -14.97 -20.70
N GLU A 53 -10.79 -16.19 -20.53
CA GLU A 53 -10.95 -17.29 -21.49
C GLU A 53 -12.42 -17.72 -21.68
N ARG A 54 -13.24 -17.57 -20.64
CA ARG A 54 -14.68 -17.89 -20.67
C ARG A 54 -15.55 -16.74 -21.17
N SER A 55 -14.98 -15.56 -21.37
CA SER A 55 -15.73 -14.39 -21.81
C SER A 55 -16.01 -14.48 -23.31
N ASP A 56 -17.18 -14.02 -23.73
CA ASP A 56 -17.51 -13.98 -25.16
C ASP A 56 -16.51 -13.07 -25.90
N PRO A 57 -15.93 -13.52 -27.03
CA PRO A 57 -14.98 -12.71 -27.77
C PRO A 57 -15.70 -11.51 -28.37
N ILE A 58 -15.31 -10.31 -27.94
CA ILE A 58 -15.70 -9.08 -28.61
C ILE A 58 -14.73 -8.89 -29.78
N LEU A 59 -15.23 -8.98 -31.01
CA LEU A 59 -14.45 -8.63 -32.21
C LEU A 59 -13.95 -7.20 -32.03
N ALA A 60 -12.62 -7.03 -32.00
CA ALA A 60 -12.02 -5.72 -31.89
C ALA A 60 -12.37 -4.90 -33.13
N ASP A 61 -13.09 -3.79 -32.95
CA ASP A 61 -13.28 -2.79 -34.01
C ASP A 61 -11.89 -2.25 -34.39
N PRO A 62 -11.43 -2.41 -35.65
CA PRO A 62 -10.15 -1.88 -36.10
C PRO A 62 -9.99 -0.37 -35.83
N ALA A 63 -11.09 0.38 -35.79
CA ALA A 63 -11.08 1.81 -35.45
C ALA A 63 -10.82 2.07 -33.95
N GLN A 64 -11.11 1.11 -33.06
CA GLN A 64 -10.84 1.17 -31.62
C GLN A 64 -9.50 0.51 -31.23
N GLN A 65 -8.81 -0.17 -32.15
CA GLN A 65 -7.49 -0.76 -31.88
C GLN A 65 -6.42 0.31 -31.61
N SER A 66 -6.55 1.52 -32.16
CA SER A 66 -5.60 2.63 -31.92
C SER A 66 -5.78 3.31 -30.57
N SER A 67 -6.93 3.14 -29.91
CA SER A 67 -7.23 3.73 -28.59
C SER A 67 -7.05 2.75 -27.43
N ARG A 68 -6.71 1.49 -27.72
CA ARG A 68 -6.42 0.43 -26.73
C ARG A 68 -4.96 0.35 -26.33
N THR A 69 -4.24 1.47 -26.28
CA THR A 69 -3.31 1.66 -25.16
C THR A 69 -4.16 1.88 -23.92
N GLY A 70 -4.88 0.84 -23.49
CA GLY A 70 -5.36 0.73 -22.13
C GLY A 70 -4.10 0.71 -21.29
N ARG A 71 -3.61 1.91 -20.99
CA ARG A 71 -2.52 2.16 -20.07
C ARG A 71 -2.97 1.37 -18.86
N ALA A 72 -2.35 0.22 -18.61
CA ALA A 72 -2.40 -0.37 -17.29
C ALA A 72 -2.19 0.84 -16.38
N ARG A 73 -3.18 1.15 -15.54
CA ARG A 73 -3.06 2.28 -14.62
C ARG A 73 -2.08 1.82 -13.55
N TRP A 74 -0.83 1.64 -13.95
CA TRP A 74 0.31 1.77 -13.09
C TRP A 74 0.10 3.13 -12.42
N SER A 75 0.05 3.13 -11.10
CA SER A 75 0.04 4.35 -10.31
C SER A 75 1.07 5.35 -10.86
N GLY A 76 0.81 6.65 -10.74
CA GLY A 76 1.76 7.68 -11.17
C GLY A 76 3.11 7.59 -10.43
N LEU A 77 3.15 6.85 -9.31
CA LEU A 77 4.35 6.40 -8.62
C LEU A 77 4.61 4.92 -8.88
N SER A 78 5.80 4.61 -9.38
CA SER A 78 6.31 3.24 -9.48
C SER A 78 6.91 2.76 -8.15
N VAL A 79 7.01 1.43 -8.00
CA VAL A 79 7.69 0.79 -6.86
C VAL A 79 9.13 1.29 -6.72
N ASP A 80 9.86 1.39 -7.83
CA ASP A 80 11.26 1.83 -7.82
C ASP A 80 11.42 3.28 -7.37
N GLU A 81 10.50 4.17 -7.78
CA GLU A 81 10.46 5.55 -7.31
C GLU A 81 10.19 5.62 -5.80
N VAL A 82 9.25 4.83 -5.28
CA VAL A 82 8.98 4.80 -3.83
C VAL A 82 10.18 4.27 -3.05
N LEU A 83 10.82 3.20 -3.53
CA LEU A 83 11.98 2.61 -2.87
C LEU A 83 13.20 3.55 -2.88
N SER A 84 13.47 4.18 -4.01
CA SER A 84 14.56 5.17 -4.14
C SER A 84 14.31 6.40 -3.26
N GLN A 85 13.08 6.91 -3.22
CA GLN A 85 12.69 7.99 -2.30
C GLN A 85 12.90 7.58 -0.83
N SER A 86 12.45 6.39 -0.43
CA SER A 86 12.55 5.92 0.96
C SER A 86 13.99 5.74 1.46
N SER A 87 14.92 5.52 0.54
CA SER A 87 16.36 5.36 0.82
C SER A 87 17.14 6.66 0.65
N GLY A 88 16.53 7.68 0.06
CA GLY A 88 17.12 8.98 -0.22
C GLY A 88 16.88 10.02 0.88
N ASP A 89 17.19 11.27 0.56
CA ASP A 89 17.02 12.39 1.49
C ASP A 89 15.61 12.97 1.38
N LEU A 90 14.67 12.40 2.14
CA LEU A 90 13.31 12.91 2.25
C LEU A 90 13.24 14.09 3.22
N SER A 91 12.39 15.07 2.90
CA SER A 91 12.07 16.18 3.82
C SER A 91 11.17 15.69 4.98
N TRP A 92 11.76 14.96 5.92
CA TRP A 92 11.09 14.43 7.10
C TRP A 92 10.58 15.55 8.02
N ARG A 93 9.32 15.47 8.40
CA ARG A 93 8.70 16.31 9.44
C ARG A 93 8.45 15.48 10.68
N ARG A 94 8.99 15.93 11.81
CA ARG A 94 8.80 15.28 13.11
C ARG A 94 7.45 15.70 13.71
N GLY A 95 6.58 14.73 13.96
CA GLY A 95 5.34 14.93 14.69
C GLY A 95 5.58 15.08 16.19
N PHE A 96 4.54 15.42 16.95
CA PHE A 96 4.63 15.65 18.40
C PHE A 96 5.11 14.42 19.18
N SER A 97 4.77 13.21 18.74
CA SER A 97 5.24 11.94 19.31
C SER A 97 6.68 11.58 18.91
N GLY A 98 7.37 12.48 18.21
CA GLY A 98 8.66 12.25 17.60
C GLY A 98 8.62 11.44 16.30
N VAL A 99 7.49 10.80 15.97
CA VAL A 99 7.36 9.98 14.74
C VAL A 99 7.54 10.89 13.54
N GLN A 100 8.33 10.44 12.56
CA GLN A 100 8.67 11.24 11.39
C GLN A 100 7.80 10.85 10.20
N TYR A 101 7.39 11.85 9.43
CA TYR A 101 6.58 11.66 8.22
C TYR A 101 7.13 12.46 7.06
N ALA A 102 6.99 11.94 5.85
CA ALA A 102 7.29 12.66 4.60
C ALA A 102 6.19 12.40 3.57
N SER A 103 6.01 13.32 2.62
CA SER A 103 5.12 13.08 1.48
C SER A 103 5.68 11.95 0.63
N ALA A 104 4.81 11.06 0.14
CA ALA A 104 5.19 10.04 -0.83
C ALA A 104 4.81 10.42 -2.27
N GLY A 105 4.27 11.63 -2.51
CA GLY A 105 4.00 12.15 -3.85
C GLY A 105 2.59 11.89 -4.40
N THR A 106 1.81 11.01 -3.79
CA THR A 106 0.42 10.71 -4.19
C THR A 106 -0.59 11.08 -3.09
N PRO A 107 -1.75 11.68 -3.42
CA PRO A 107 -2.79 11.96 -2.42
C PRO A 107 -3.20 10.73 -1.62
N GLY A 108 -3.25 10.87 -0.29
CA GLY A 108 -3.56 9.75 0.61
C GLY A 108 -2.39 8.79 0.85
N THR A 109 -1.15 9.19 0.54
CA THR A 109 0.06 8.42 0.81
C THR A 109 1.08 9.24 1.59
N LYS A 110 1.89 8.57 2.41
CA LYS A 110 2.99 9.17 3.16
C LYS A 110 4.04 8.12 3.52
N PHE A 111 5.27 8.56 3.74
CA PHE A 111 6.25 7.78 4.48
C PHE A 111 6.08 8.01 5.98
N MET A 112 6.32 6.96 6.76
CA MET A 112 6.43 7.02 8.22
C MET A 112 7.77 6.41 8.63
N LYS A 113 8.48 7.07 9.54
CA LYS A 113 9.72 6.57 10.15
C LYS A 113 9.61 6.54 11.66
N LEU A 114 9.95 5.39 12.23
CA LEU A 114 10.13 5.14 13.66
C LEU A 114 11.61 4.88 13.91
N GLU A 115 12.23 5.67 14.79
CA GLU A 115 13.60 5.41 15.24
C GLU A 115 13.65 4.21 16.21
N PRO A 116 14.82 3.58 16.42
CA PRO A 116 14.96 2.50 17.39
C PRO A 116 14.40 2.86 18.77
N GLY A 117 13.60 1.95 19.34
CA GLY A 117 12.91 2.16 20.62
C GLY A 117 11.74 3.16 20.58
N GLN A 118 11.46 3.78 19.43
CA GLN A 118 10.36 4.70 19.27
C GLN A 118 9.03 3.97 19.08
N SER A 119 7.96 4.56 19.63
CA SER A 119 6.59 4.10 19.44
C SER A 119 5.66 5.25 19.05
N ALA A 120 4.78 5.00 18.10
CA ALA A 120 3.66 5.87 17.82
C ALA A 120 2.64 5.82 18.97
N PRO A 121 1.90 6.91 19.23
CA PRO A 121 0.81 6.90 20.20
C PRO A 121 -0.23 5.83 19.85
N MET A 122 -0.90 5.31 20.86
CA MET A 122 -2.07 4.45 20.66
C MET A 122 -3.13 5.23 19.86
N HIS A 123 -3.53 4.71 18.72
CA HIS A 123 -4.53 5.32 17.85
C HIS A 123 -5.41 4.25 17.23
N GLY A 124 -6.46 4.69 16.53
CA GLY A 124 -7.25 3.82 15.67
C GLY A 124 -7.58 4.49 14.36
N HIS A 125 -8.11 3.71 13.42
CA HIS A 125 -8.38 4.17 12.06
C HIS A 125 -9.86 4.51 11.87
N GLY A 126 -10.14 5.61 11.15
CA GLY A 126 -11.50 5.99 10.73
C GLY A 126 -11.91 5.39 9.38
N GLY A 127 -10.99 4.70 8.71
CA GLY A 127 -11.12 4.08 7.40
C GLY A 127 -10.07 2.97 7.27
N LEU A 128 -10.04 2.28 6.14
CA LEU A 128 -8.96 1.34 5.85
C LEU A 128 -7.63 2.09 5.69
N GLU A 129 -6.59 1.64 6.38
CA GLU A 129 -5.21 2.09 6.23
C GLU A 129 -4.32 0.90 5.84
N ALA A 130 -3.52 1.06 4.80
CA ALA A 130 -2.54 0.07 4.35
C ALA A 130 -1.13 0.55 4.69
N THR A 131 -0.36 -0.26 5.39
CA THR A 131 1.04 0.01 5.74
C THR A 131 1.93 -1.08 5.17
N VAL A 132 2.91 -0.71 4.34
CA VAL A 132 3.94 -1.63 3.83
C VAL A 132 5.28 -1.27 4.46
N VAL A 133 5.94 -2.24 5.09
CA VAL A 133 7.27 -2.03 5.65
C VAL A 133 8.30 -1.97 4.52
N LEU A 134 9.05 -0.87 4.42
CA LEU A 134 10.10 -0.69 3.43
C LEU A 134 11.47 -1.02 4.00
N SER A 135 11.73 -0.66 5.26
CA SER A 135 12.98 -0.98 5.94
C SER A 135 12.73 -1.18 7.43
N GLY A 136 13.60 -1.95 8.09
CA GLY A 136 13.46 -2.29 9.49
C GLY A 136 12.22 -3.12 9.78
N ARG A 137 11.76 -3.03 11.03
CA ARG A 137 10.65 -3.83 11.55
C ARG A 137 9.86 -3.04 12.59
N PHE A 138 8.55 -3.30 12.67
CA PHE A 138 7.73 -2.78 13.77
C PHE A 138 6.79 -3.84 14.32
N THR A 139 6.34 -3.63 15.56
CA THR A 139 5.26 -4.38 16.18
C THR A 139 4.13 -3.43 16.55
N ASP A 140 2.89 -3.90 16.52
CA ASP A 140 1.71 -3.11 16.92
C ASP A 140 0.89 -3.75 18.04
N GLY A 141 1.42 -4.81 18.66
CA GLY A 141 0.75 -5.61 19.69
C GLY A 141 0.00 -6.83 19.15
N TYR A 142 -0.29 -6.90 17.84
CA TYR A 142 -0.93 -8.06 17.22
C TYR A 142 0.05 -8.91 16.41
N GLY A 143 1.23 -8.38 16.11
CA GLY A 143 2.26 -9.06 15.35
C GLY A 143 3.52 -8.21 15.23
N THR A 144 4.52 -8.79 14.59
CA THR A 144 5.77 -8.12 14.22
C THR A 144 5.92 -8.23 12.72
N TYR A 145 6.13 -7.09 12.07
CA TYR A 145 6.14 -6.95 10.63
C TYR A 145 7.52 -6.49 10.18
N SER A 146 7.95 -7.02 9.05
CA SER A 146 9.27 -6.83 8.46
C SER A 146 9.12 -6.38 7.02
N ARG A 147 10.24 -5.98 6.39
CA ARG A 147 10.25 -5.51 5.00
C ARG A 147 9.37 -6.37 4.09
N GLY A 148 8.47 -5.72 3.37
CA GLY A 148 7.50 -6.31 2.46
C GLY A 148 6.16 -6.67 3.07
N ASP A 149 6.03 -6.75 4.40
CA ASP A 149 4.75 -7.07 5.03
C ASP A 149 3.71 -5.97 4.81
N LEU A 150 2.49 -6.37 4.46
CA LEU A 150 1.31 -5.52 4.34
C LEU A 150 0.44 -5.63 5.59
N VAL A 151 0.31 -4.51 6.30
CA VAL A 151 -0.54 -4.36 7.48
C VAL A 151 -1.78 -3.56 7.12
N LEU A 152 -2.96 -4.16 7.31
CA LEU A 152 -4.25 -3.49 7.06
C LEU A 152 -4.90 -3.13 8.39
N GLY A 153 -4.95 -1.83 8.68
CA GLY A 153 -5.67 -1.26 9.80
C GLY A 153 -7.12 -0.98 9.41
N GLU A 154 -8.06 -1.69 10.03
CA GLU A 154 -9.49 -1.55 9.74
C GLU A 154 -10.15 -0.46 10.60
N PRO A 155 -11.30 0.08 10.16
CA PRO A 155 -12.07 1.03 10.97
C PRO A 155 -12.36 0.51 12.38
N GLY A 156 -12.10 1.33 13.39
CA GLY A 156 -12.35 0.99 14.80
C GLY A 156 -11.26 0.13 15.46
N MET A 157 -10.32 -0.41 14.69
CA MET A 157 -9.15 -1.09 15.22
C MET A 157 -8.23 -0.11 15.93
N ARG A 158 -7.68 -0.49 17.08
CA ARG A 158 -6.72 0.31 17.84
C ARG A 158 -5.42 -0.43 18.03
N HIS A 159 -4.31 0.26 17.85
CA HIS A 159 -2.98 -0.31 17.96
C HIS A 159 -1.92 0.72 18.35
N LYS A 160 -0.73 0.22 18.71
CA LYS A 160 0.40 1.05 19.14
C LYS A 160 1.69 0.59 18.44
N PRO A 161 1.95 1.06 17.21
CA PRO A 161 3.16 0.72 16.48
C PRO A 161 4.43 1.12 17.25
N ALA A 162 5.43 0.25 17.24
CA ALA A 162 6.75 0.47 17.84
C ALA A 162 7.83 -0.18 16.99
N ALA A 163 8.93 0.53 16.74
CA ALA A 163 10.10 -0.05 16.08
C ALA A 163 10.65 -1.24 16.89
N VAL A 164 11.09 -2.27 16.18
CA VAL A 164 11.70 -3.47 16.77
C VAL A 164 13.15 -3.56 16.31
N GLY A 165 14.06 -3.76 17.26
CA GLY A 165 15.50 -3.85 16.99
C GLY A 165 16.23 -2.52 17.15
N ASP A 166 17.38 -2.42 16.49
CA ASP A 166 18.34 -1.32 16.55
C ASP A 166 18.39 -0.47 15.27
N GLU A 167 17.62 -0.83 14.25
CA GLU A 167 17.45 -0.09 13.01
C GLU A 167 16.15 0.73 13.00
N SER A 168 16.16 1.87 12.28
CA SER A 168 14.93 2.62 12.06
C SER A 168 13.96 1.82 11.19
N CYS A 169 12.67 1.87 11.51
CA CYS A 169 11.62 1.29 10.68
C CYS A 169 11.02 2.36 9.77
N ILE A 170 11.07 2.14 8.45
CA ILE A 170 10.46 3.01 7.44
C ILE A 170 9.31 2.25 6.79
N CYS A 171 8.14 2.88 6.74
CA CYS A 171 6.93 2.32 6.15
C CYS A 171 6.34 3.27 5.11
N PHE A 172 5.75 2.70 4.07
CA PHE A 172 4.80 3.39 3.19
C PHE A 172 3.39 3.22 3.78
N VAL A 173 2.68 4.33 4.00
CA VAL A 173 1.32 4.33 4.55
C VAL A 173 0.37 4.93 3.54
N ALA A 174 -0.73 4.23 3.26
CA ALA A 174 -1.76 4.63 2.32
C ALA A 174 -3.16 4.58 2.96
N HIS A 175 -4.01 5.50 2.55
CA HIS A 175 -5.43 5.52 2.85
C HIS A 175 -6.19 6.09 1.66
N ARG A 176 -7.52 5.97 1.65
CA ARG A 176 -8.32 6.68 0.64
C ARG A 176 -8.21 8.20 0.85
N PRO A 177 -7.87 8.99 -0.18
CA PRO A 177 -7.86 10.44 -0.07
C PRO A 177 -9.28 10.95 0.20
N ASN A 178 -9.40 11.93 1.10
CA ASN A 178 -10.69 12.44 1.54
C ASN A 178 -11.21 13.47 0.51
N ARG A 179 -12.24 13.12 -0.28
CA ARG A 179 -12.76 13.96 -1.38
C ARG A 179 -13.42 15.27 -0.93
N PHE A 180 -13.80 15.40 0.34
CA PHE A 180 -14.52 16.58 0.86
C PHE A 180 -13.63 17.83 1.05
N TRP A 181 -12.30 17.68 1.16
CA TRP A 181 -11.37 18.81 1.40
C TRP A 181 -10.51 19.18 0.20
N SER A 182 -10.67 18.51 -0.95
CA SER A 182 -9.89 18.81 -2.16
C SER A 182 -10.31 20.10 -2.87
N ILE A 183 -11.29 20.85 -2.35
CA ILE A 183 -11.78 22.12 -2.89
C ILE A 183 -11.03 23.32 -2.28
N PHE A 184 -10.21 23.08 -1.24
CA PHE A 184 -9.47 24.12 -0.52
C PHE A 184 -7.95 23.89 -0.48
N GLN A 185 -7.40 23.12 -1.42
CA GLN A 185 -5.95 22.95 -1.62
C GLN A 185 -5.49 23.61 -2.92
#